data_AF-A0A4S4EFM1-F1
#
_entry.id   AF-A0A4S4EFM1-F1
#
_cell.length_a   1.000
_cell.length_b   1.000
_cell.length_c   1.000
_cell.angle_alpha   90.00
_cell.angle_beta   90.00
_cell.angle_gamma   90.00
#
_symmetry.space_group_name_H-M   'P 1'
#
loop_
_entity.id
_entity.type
_entity.pdbx_description
1 polymer ?
#
loop_
_entity_poly.entity_id
_entity_poly.type
_entity_poly.pdbx_seq_one_letter_code
_entity_poly.pdbx_strand_id
1 'polypeptide(L)'
;MATPCASKIVTKQVIASNEHQKTVHLPEVKVIEVMLEFVGVRNLPKGHKGSVSVVFSKTQPDTIFSANRRLTILSESGEKQVASFHCQPTGNLRFELVSHSPSNLKISRPAKTLGSSSISLEDFLTPVSNLSVEKWLELVSSSGTVSSKPIGLRVGLSFTIPTAAPHVLHMVRSRPFSKSSCFFPLPGRVQFTKSWTHVIDETGNEVISLQMRYSCCPFLANE
;
A
#
# COMPACT_ATOMS: atom_id res chain seq x y z
N MET A 1 -30.25 -27.87 -51.43
CA MET A 1 -30.98 -26.66 -50.99
C MET A 1 -31.02 -26.68 -49.47
N ALA A 2 -30.30 -25.79 -48.80
CA ALA A 2 -30.26 -25.69 -47.34
C ALA A 2 -30.96 -24.40 -46.92
N THR A 3 -32.01 -24.52 -46.11
CA THR A 3 -32.82 -23.40 -45.63
C THR A 3 -32.04 -22.65 -44.54
N PRO A 4 -31.89 -21.32 -44.61
CA PRO A 4 -31.20 -20.58 -43.56
C PRO A 4 -32.08 -20.51 -42.31
N CYS A 5 -31.56 -20.95 -41.15
CA CYS A 5 -32.20 -20.72 -39.86
C CYS A 5 -32.14 -19.22 -39.53
N ALA A 6 -33.28 -18.53 -39.61
CA ALA A 6 -33.42 -17.16 -39.18
C ALA A 6 -33.50 -17.09 -37.64
N SER A 7 -32.48 -16.53 -36.99
CA SER A 7 -32.56 -16.16 -35.58
C SER A 7 -33.44 -14.91 -35.44
N LYS A 8 -34.61 -15.04 -34.81
CA LYS A 8 -35.43 -13.89 -34.39
C LYS A 8 -34.67 -13.09 -33.33
N ILE A 9 -34.01 -12.03 -33.74
CA ILE A 9 -33.53 -11.00 -32.83
C ILE A 9 -34.76 -10.24 -32.34
N VAL A 10 -35.26 -10.61 -31.17
CA VAL A 10 -36.20 -9.77 -30.43
C VAL A 10 -35.40 -8.63 -29.83
N THR A 11 -35.36 -7.50 -30.53
CA THR A 11 -34.88 -6.23 -29.99
C THR A 11 -35.88 -5.76 -28.94
N LYS A 12 -35.69 -6.21 -27.69
CA LYS A 12 -36.39 -5.62 -26.55
C LYS A 12 -35.80 -4.23 -26.35
N GLN A 13 -36.58 -3.21 -26.67
CA GLN A 13 -36.23 -1.82 -26.44
C GLN A 13 -36.00 -1.65 -24.92
N VAL A 14 -34.74 -1.50 -24.52
CA VAL A 14 -34.39 -1.24 -23.13
C VAL A 14 -34.65 0.24 -22.88
N ILE A 15 -35.83 0.54 -22.34
CA ILE A 15 -36.05 1.81 -21.65
C ILE A 15 -35.11 1.77 -20.43
N ALA A 16 -34.12 2.65 -20.40
CA ALA A 16 -33.21 2.79 -19.28
C ALA A 16 -33.98 3.34 -18.08
N SER A 17 -34.61 2.44 -17.31
CA SER A 17 -35.10 2.74 -15.97
C SER A 17 -33.88 2.79 -15.03
N ASN A 18 -33.63 3.96 -14.43
CA ASN A 18 -32.60 4.14 -13.40
C ASN A 18 -32.92 3.42 -12.07
N GLU A 19 -34.02 2.67 -11.98
CA GLU A 19 -34.50 2.06 -10.72
C GLU A 19 -33.62 0.91 -10.19
N HIS A 20 -32.60 0.47 -10.94
CA HIS A 20 -31.76 -0.69 -10.58
C HIS A 20 -30.28 -0.38 -10.41
N GLN A 21 -29.89 0.89 -10.32
CA GLN A 21 -28.50 1.25 -10.02
C GLN A 21 -28.21 1.02 -8.53
N LYS A 22 -27.86 -0.21 -8.17
CA LYS A 22 -27.16 -0.48 -6.91
C LYS A 22 -25.74 0.06 -7.04
N THR A 23 -25.54 1.30 -6.61
CA THR A 23 -24.20 1.91 -6.56
C THR A 23 -23.38 1.22 -5.47
N VAL A 24 -22.22 0.71 -5.86
CA VAL A 24 -21.24 0.17 -4.91
C VAL A 24 -20.58 1.37 -4.22
N HIS A 25 -20.72 1.45 -2.90
CA HIS A 25 -20.03 2.45 -2.11
C HIS A 25 -18.66 1.91 -1.68
N LEU A 26 -17.59 2.51 -2.21
CA LEU A 26 -16.23 2.25 -1.76
C LEU A 26 -15.80 3.34 -0.77
N PRO A 27 -15.00 3.02 0.25
CA PRO A 27 -14.54 4.01 1.23
C PRO A 27 -13.71 5.10 0.56
N GLU A 28 -14.12 6.36 0.68
CA GLU A 28 -13.34 7.47 0.10
C GLU A 28 -12.14 7.81 0.99
N VAL A 29 -10.99 7.23 0.68
CA VAL A 29 -9.72 7.50 1.36
C VAL A 29 -8.93 8.52 0.55
N LYS A 30 -8.28 9.46 1.24
CA LYS A 30 -7.32 10.38 0.60
C LYS A 30 -5.90 9.85 0.73
N VAL A 31 -5.10 10.03 -0.33
CA VAL A 31 -3.69 9.69 -0.39
C VAL A 31 -2.84 10.92 -0.71
N ILE A 32 -1.64 10.93 -0.14
CA ILE A 32 -0.55 11.82 -0.51
C ILE A 32 0.69 11.01 -0.86
N GLU A 33 1.55 11.58 -1.68
CA GLU A 33 2.93 11.16 -1.82
C GLU A 33 3.79 12.05 -0.92
N VAL A 34 4.66 11.42 -0.13
CA VAL A 34 5.60 12.08 0.76
C VAL A 34 7.01 11.81 0.27
N MET A 35 7.76 12.87 -0.01
CA MET A 35 9.20 12.80 -0.21
C MET A 35 9.91 13.23 1.08
N LEU A 36 10.76 12.37 1.60
CA LEU A 36 11.45 12.52 2.88
C LEU A 36 12.95 12.52 2.67
N GLU A 37 13.61 13.53 3.22
CA GLU A 37 15.06 13.68 3.24
C GLU A 37 15.56 13.89 4.67
N PHE A 38 16.65 13.21 5.03
CA PHE A 38 17.38 13.52 6.25
C PHE A 38 18.58 14.40 5.93
N VAL A 39 18.50 15.67 6.32
CA VAL A 39 19.48 16.69 5.93
C VAL A 39 20.68 16.73 6.88
N GLY A 40 20.51 16.29 8.14
CA GLY A 40 21.62 16.25 9.07
C GLY A 40 21.26 15.83 10.48
N VAL A 41 22.28 15.57 11.29
CA VAL A 41 22.15 15.23 12.71
C VAL A 41 23.15 16.07 13.50
N ARG A 42 22.73 16.59 14.66
CA ARG A 42 23.60 17.33 15.58
C ARG A 42 23.56 16.74 16.98
N ASN A 43 24.59 17.05 17.78
CA ASN A 43 24.75 16.58 19.15
C ASN A 43 24.78 15.04 19.30
N LEU A 44 25.31 14.32 18.30
CA LEU A 44 25.51 12.87 18.40
C LEU A 44 26.51 12.55 19.53
N PRO A 45 26.25 11.51 20.36
CA PRO A 45 27.21 11.07 21.36
C PRO A 45 28.53 10.59 20.71
N LYS A 46 29.65 10.81 21.41
CA LYS A 46 30.98 10.40 20.95
C LYS A 46 31.00 8.89 20.66
N GLY A 47 31.63 8.47 19.56
CA GLY A 47 31.72 7.07 19.15
C GLY A 47 30.58 6.55 18.26
N HIS A 48 29.57 7.38 17.95
CA HIS A 48 28.46 7.04 17.05
C HIS A 48 28.55 7.73 15.67
N LYS A 49 29.65 8.42 15.39
CA LYS A 49 29.86 9.15 14.14
C LYS A 49 30.08 8.13 13.00
N GLY A 50 29.33 8.28 11.90
CA GLY A 50 29.43 7.43 10.70
C GLY A 50 28.64 6.12 10.72
N SER A 51 27.94 5.77 11.81
CA SER A 51 27.21 4.50 11.95
C SER A 51 25.73 4.66 12.34
N VAL A 52 25.09 5.74 11.89
CA VAL A 52 23.69 6.04 12.22
C VAL A 52 22.76 5.89 11.03
N SER A 53 21.55 5.43 11.30
CA SER A 53 20.45 5.39 10.34
C SER A 53 19.18 5.86 11.01
N VAL A 54 18.21 6.35 10.24
CA VAL A 54 16.89 6.68 10.75
C VAL A 54 15.89 5.66 10.24
N VAL A 55 15.14 5.09 11.18
CA VAL A 55 13.94 4.32 10.90
C VAL A 55 12.77 5.29 10.99
N PHE A 56 11.88 5.25 10.00
CA PHE A 56 10.69 6.07 9.99
C PHE A 56 9.44 5.25 9.69
N SER A 57 8.32 5.66 10.26
CA SER A 57 7.04 5.02 10.06
C SER A 57 5.90 5.96 10.42
N LYS A 58 4.64 5.54 10.22
CA LYS A 58 3.52 6.18 10.90
C LYS A 58 3.39 5.63 12.32
N THR A 59 3.09 6.49 13.28
CA THR A 59 2.80 6.07 14.67
C THR A 59 1.63 5.09 14.70
N GLN A 60 0.59 5.36 13.91
CA GLN A 60 -0.50 4.45 13.64
C GLN A 60 -0.48 4.09 12.15
N PRO A 61 -0.24 2.81 11.80
CA PRO A 61 -0.38 2.32 10.44
C PRO A 61 -1.73 2.69 9.82
N ASP A 62 -1.74 2.98 8.53
CA ASP A 62 -2.97 3.16 7.75
C ASP A 62 -3.07 2.12 6.63
N THR A 63 -4.15 2.18 5.85
CA THR A 63 -4.41 1.21 4.75
C THR A 63 -3.38 1.27 3.63
N ILE A 64 -2.65 2.38 3.50
CA ILE A 64 -1.69 2.66 2.43
C ILE A 64 -0.25 2.43 2.92
N PHE A 65 0.03 2.76 4.18
CA PHE A 65 1.35 2.73 4.80
C PHE A 65 1.31 1.97 6.14
N SER A 66 1.75 0.72 6.09
CA SER A 66 1.79 -0.19 7.25
C SER A 66 3.19 -0.67 7.66
N ALA A 67 4.20 -0.37 6.85
CA ALA A 67 5.55 -0.87 7.04
C ALA A 67 6.49 0.19 7.62
N ASN A 68 7.38 -0.22 8.53
CA ASN A 68 8.52 0.60 8.93
C ASN A 68 9.54 0.63 7.78
N ARG A 69 10.06 1.83 7.49
CA ARG A 69 11.09 2.04 6.47
C ARG A 69 12.36 2.56 7.13
N ARG A 70 13.51 2.36 6.47
CA ARG A 70 14.81 2.75 7.00
C ARG A 70 15.61 3.48 5.94
N LEU A 71 16.17 4.62 6.31
CA LEU A 71 17.16 5.35 5.53
C LEU A 71 18.45 5.46 6.34
N THR A 72 19.59 5.34 5.67
CA THR A 72 20.89 5.44 6.32
C THR A 72 21.38 6.87 6.27
N ILE A 73 21.86 7.43 7.37
CA ILE A 73 22.41 8.78 7.38
C ILE A 73 23.93 8.65 7.28
N LEU A 74 24.43 8.67 6.04
CA LEU A 74 25.85 8.67 5.78
C LEU A 74 26.38 10.10 5.94
N SER A 75 26.70 10.49 7.18
CA SER A 75 27.20 11.84 7.52
C SER A 75 28.46 12.27 6.75
N GLU A 76 29.18 11.31 6.15
CA GLU A 76 30.49 11.53 5.52
C GLU A 76 30.50 11.30 4.01
N SER A 77 29.47 10.66 3.42
CA SER A 77 29.53 10.24 2.00
C SER A 77 29.13 11.31 0.99
N GLY A 78 28.47 12.39 1.42
CA GLY A 78 27.88 13.38 0.51
C GLY A 78 26.70 12.87 -0.31
N GLU A 79 26.34 11.59 -0.25
CA GLU A 79 25.17 11.03 -0.93
C GLU A 79 23.89 11.36 -0.18
N LYS A 80 23.02 12.10 -0.88
CA LYS A 80 21.69 12.50 -0.40
C LYS A 80 20.75 11.31 -0.46
N GLN A 81 20.34 10.79 0.70
CA GLN A 81 19.34 9.73 0.79
C GLN A 81 17.93 10.31 0.93
N VAL A 82 17.06 9.96 -0.01
CA VAL A 82 15.66 10.38 -0.06
C VAL A 82 14.78 9.14 -0.14
N ALA A 83 13.63 9.15 0.54
CA ALA A 83 12.56 8.18 0.32
C ALA A 83 11.34 8.88 -0.27
N SER A 84 10.65 8.21 -1.20
CA SER A 84 9.28 8.53 -1.57
C SER A 84 8.36 7.39 -1.13
N PHE A 85 7.20 7.73 -0.58
CA PHE A 85 6.17 6.76 -0.21
C PHE A 85 4.78 7.42 -0.20
N HIS A 86 3.75 6.58 -0.32
CA HIS A 86 2.35 7.02 -0.21
C HIS A 86 1.81 6.72 1.19
N CYS A 87 0.94 7.58 1.71
CA CYS A 87 0.17 7.34 2.94
C CYS A 87 -1.09 8.20 2.98
N GLN A 88 -1.96 7.98 3.98
CA GLN A 88 -3.06 8.89 4.27
C GLN A 88 -2.54 10.22 4.87
N PRO A 89 -3.20 11.37 4.63
CA PRO A 89 -2.74 12.68 5.09
C PRO A 89 -2.90 12.93 6.60
N THR A 90 -3.36 11.93 7.36
CA THR A 90 -3.68 12.03 8.79
C THR A 90 -2.59 11.41 9.67
N GLY A 91 -2.56 11.79 10.94
CA GLY A 91 -1.67 11.19 11.94
C GLY A 91 -0.21 11.63 11.82
N ASN A 92 0.67 10.88 12.47
CA ASN A 92 2.05 11.30 12.73
C ASN A 92 3.08 10.41 12.04
N LEU A 93 4.06 11.03 11.38
CA LEU A 93 5.30 10.38 11.00
C LEU A 93 6.24 10.35 12.21
N ARG A 94 6.67 9.15 12.60
CA ARG A 94 7.62 8.89 13.67
C ARG A 94 8.99 8.62 13.08
N PHE A 95 10.02 9.15 13.74
CA PHE A 95 11.42 9.02 13.37
C PHE A 95 12.20 8.47 14.55
N GLU A 96 13.01 7.44 14.34
CA GLU A 96 13.89 6.83 15.33
C GLU A 96 15.32 6.86 14.80
N LEU A 97 16.20 7.54 15.52
CA LEU A 97 17.62 7.53 15.21
C LEU A 97 18.26 6.30 15.85
N VAL A 98 18.80 5.41 15.03
CA VAL A 98 19.44 4.18 15.49
C VAL A 98 20.92 4.19 15.14
N SER A 99 21.75 3.67 16.05
CA SER A 99 23.17 3.49 15.83
C SER A 99 23.55 2.03 15.79
N HIS A 100 24.44 1.70 14.85
CA HIS A 100 25.07 0.40 14.69
C HIS A 100 26.45 0.48 15.31
N SER A 101 26.75 -0.38 16.29
CA SER A 101 28.09 -0.43 16.88
C SER A 101 29.04 -1.11 15.88
N PRO A 102 30.16 -0.47 15.48
CA PRO A 102 31.19 -1.13 14.71
C PRO A 102 31.89 -2.13 15.63
N SER A 103 31.48 -3.39 15.57
CA SER A 103 32.10 -4.48 16.31
C SER A 103 32.94 -5.32 15.33
N ASN A 104 34.24 -5.46 15.62
CA ASN A 104 35.13 -6.38 14.90
C ASN A 104 34.89 -7.85 15.27
N LEU A 105 33.99 -8.14 16.21
CA LEU A 105 33.59 -9.49 16.59
C LEU A 105 32.44 -9.94 15.69
N LYS A 106 32.46 -11.20 15.25
CA LYS A 106 31.44 -11.87 14.40
C LYS A 106 30.02 -11.94 14.99
N ILE A 107 29.78 -11.28 16.12
CA ILE A 107 28.48 -11.23 16.80
C ILE A 107 27.84 -9.89 16.45
N SER A 108 26.84 -9.92 15.57
CA SER A 108 26.02 -8.75 15.23
C SER A 108 25.28 -8.27 16.49
N ARG A 109 25.72 -7.15 17.07
CA ARG A 109 24.99 -6.50 18.15
C ARG A 109 23.72 -5.84 17.60
N PRO A 110 22.59 -5.90 18.32
CA PRO A 110 21.38 -5.21 17.90
C PRO A 110 21.60 -3.70 17.83
N ALA A 111 20.96 -3.06 16.86
CA ALA A 111 20.99 -1.60 16.71
C ALA A 111 20.40 -0.94 17.96
N LYS A 112 21.06 0.12 18.46
CA LYS A 112 20.58 0.87 19.62
C LYS A 112 19.86 2.12 19.15
N THR A 113 18.58 2.27 19.53
CA THR A 113 17.85 3.53 19.35
C THR A 113 18.42 4.59 20.29
N LEU A 114 18.85 5.72 19.74
CA LEU A 114 19.38 6.87 20.48
C LEU A 114 18.25 7.80 20.94
N GLY A 115 17.20 7.93 20.14
CA GLY A 115 16.01 8.70 20.48
C GLY A 115 14.99 8.72 19.35
N SER A 116 13.82 9.27 19.64
CA SER A 116 12.73 9.38 18.68
C SER A 116 12.02 10.72 18.72
N SER A 117 11.40 11.10 17.61
CA SER A 117 10.54 12.27 17.49
C SER A 117 9.44 12.02 16.46
N SER A 118 8.48 12.94 16.34
CA SER A 118 7.39 12.80 15.37
C SER A 118 6.95 14.15 14.80
N ILE A 119 6.35 14.09 13.61
CA ILE A 119 5.74 15.22 12.91
C ILE A 119 4.30 14.84 12.55
N SER A 120 3.34 15.73 12.85
CA SER A 120 1.95 15.57 12.39
C SER A 120 1.85 15.95 10.91
N LEU A 121 1.20 15.11 10.11
CA LEU A 121 0.89 15.41 8.72
C LEU A 121 -0.22 16.47 8.60
N GLU A 122 -1.10 16.53 9.61
CA GLU A 122 -2.26 17.44 9.62
C GLU A 122 -1.83 18.90 9.74
N ASP A 123 -0.69 19.18 10.39
CA ASP A 123 -0.11 20.53 10.51
C ASP A 123 0.20 21.17 9.15
N PHE A 124 0.39 20.35 8.10
CA PHE A 124 0.73 20.81 6.74
C PHE A 124 -0.43 20.70 5.76
N LEU A 125 -1.35 19.77 6.01
CA LEU A 125 -2.35 19.34 5.02
C LEU A 125 -3.80 19.72 5.41
N THR A 126 -4.02 20.21 6.64
CA THR A 126 -5.36 20.56 7.13
C THR A 126 -5.37 21.92 7.86
N PRO A 127 -5.71 23.03 7.18
CA PRO A 127 -5.80 23.18 5.72
C PRO A 127 -4.41 23.07 5.08
N VAL A 128 -4.34 22.86 3.77
CA VAL A 128 -3.07 22.81 3.05
C VAL A 128 -2.34 24.15 3.21
N SER A 129 -1.29 24.16 4.01
CA SER A 129 -0.57 25.38 4.42
C SER A 129 0.76 25.50 3.69
N ASN A 130 1.55 24.42 3.68
CA ASN A 130 2.85 24.33 2.99
C ASN A 130 3.08 22.90 2.50
N LEU A 131 3.40 22.75 1.21
CA LEU A 131 3.71 21.44 0.60
C LEU A 131 5.17 21.02 0.76
N SER A 132 6.00 21.84 1.41
CA SER A 132 7.37 21.50 1.74
C SER A 132 7.78 22.15 3.05
N VAL A 133 8.51 21.42 3.89
CA VAL A 133 9.02 21.91 5.17
C VAL A 133 10.40 21.34 5.42
N GLU A 134 11.27 22.15 6.00
CA GLU A 134 12.53 21.69 6.56
C GLU A 134 12.62 22.13 8.03
N LYS A 135 12.83 21.17 8.94
CA LYS A 135 12.77 21.42 10.38
C LYS A 135 13.81 20.62 11.15
N TRP A 136 14.34 21.22 12.22
CA TRP A 136 15.07 20.51 13.26
C TRP A 136 14.09 19.92 14.28
N LEU A 137 14.13 18.60 14.43
CA LEU A 137 13.41 17.85 15.44
C LEU A 137 14.35 17.51 16.60
N GLU A 138 13.91 17.81 17.82
CA GLU A 138 14.59 17.34 19.02
C GLU A 138 14.13 15.90 19.32
N LEU A 139 15.09 15.01 19.49
CA LEU A 139 14.83 13.61 19.78
C LEU A 139 14.72 13.41 21.29
N VAL A 140 13.65 12.74 21.72
CA VAL A 140 13.50 12.26 23.09
C VAL A 140 14.39 11.04 23.26
N SER A 141 15.32 11.10 24.21
CA SER A 141 16.30 10.04 24.45
C SER A 141 15.64 8.79 25.02
N SER A 142 16.01 7.62 24.49
CA SER A 142 15.51 6.31 24.97
C SER A 142 16.24 5.81 26.22
N SER A 143 17.51 6.19 26.39
CA SER A 143 18.31 5.91 27.57
C SER A 143 18.32 7.15 28.46
N GLY A 144 17.94 7.01 29.74
CA GLY A 144 17.97 8.09 30.74
C GLY A 144 19.36 8.68 31.07
N THR A 145 20.33 8.50 30.18
CA THR A 145 21.62 9.16 30.21
C THR A 145 21.43 10.62 29.83
N VAL A 146 21.59 11.50 30.82
CA VAL A 146 21.47 12.96 30.68
C VAL A 146 22.66 13.47 29.86
N SER A 147 22.55 13.49 28.53
CA SER A 147 23.41 14.36 27.72
C SER A 147 22.96 15.81 27.91
N SER A 148 23.90 16.73 28.07
CA SER A 148 23.59 18.15 28.37
C SER A 148 22.85 18.89 27.25
N LYS A 149 22.81 18.36 26.02
CA LYS A 149 22.05 18.90 24.88
C LYS A 149 21.27 17.80 24.17
N PRO A 150 20.00 18.04 23.76
CA PRO A 150 19.21 17.07 23.03
C PRO A 150 19.81 16.79 21.64
N ILE A 151 19.68 15.55 21.18
CA ILE A 151 20.05 15.17 19.81
C ILE A 151 19.05 15.83 18.85
N GLY A 152 19.57 16.50 17.83
CA GLY A 152 18.74 17.13 16.80
C GLY A 152 18.81 16.38 15.48
N LEU A 153 17.66 16.13 14.85
CA LEU A 153 17.53 15.55 13.51
C LEU A 153 16.93 16.60 12.57
N ARG A 154 17.61 16.95 11.49
CA ARG A 154 17.11 17.86 10.45
C ARG A 154 16.39 17.05 9.39
N VAL A 155 15.09 17.31 9.21
CA VAL A 155 14.22 16.57 8.30
C VAL A 155 13.66 17.55 7.26
N GLY A 156 13.80 17.18 5.99
CA GLY A 156 13.09 17.78 4.86
C GLY A 156 11.93 16.90 4.44
N LEU A 157 10.75 17.49 4.30
CA LEU A 157 9.54 16.82 3.82
C LEU A 157 8.95 17.63 2.69
N SER A 158 8.42 16.95 1.68
CA SER A 158 7.48 17.54 0.73
C SER A 158 6.32 16.60 0.45
N PHE A 159 5.18 17.18 0.11
CA PHE A 159 3.90 16.49 0.00
C PHE A 159 3.23 16.85 -1.32
N THR A 160 2.47 15.90 -1.87
CA THR A 160 1.44 16.23 -2.86
C THR A 160 0.15 16.67 -2.17
N ILE A 161 -0.73 17.33 -2.92
CA ILE A 161 -2.06 17.68 -2.43
C ILE A 161 -2.86 16.38 -2.19
N PRO A 162 -3.61 16.24 -1.08
CA PRO A 162 -4.44 15.07 -0.85
C PRO A 162 -5.43 14.83 -1.98
N THR A 163 -5.33 13.67 -2.63
CA THR A 163 -6.22 13.22 -3.72
C THR A 163 -6.94 11.95 -3.34
N ALA A 164 -8.01 11.59 -4.04
CA ALA A 164 -8.69 10.32 -3.80
C ALA A 164 -7.75 9.14 -4.09
N ALA A 165 -7.67 8.19 -3.16
CA ALA A 165 -6.84 7.01 -3.30
C ALA A 165 -7.42 6.08 -4.38
N PRO A 166 -6.58 5.45 -5.22
CA PRO A 166 -7.06 4.42 -6.14
C PRO A 166 -7.54 3.20 -5.37
N HIS A 167 -8.69 2.65 -5.74
CA HIS A 167 -9.17 1.40 -5.16
C HIS A 167 -8.54 0.19 -5.85
N VAL A 168 -8.01 -0.73 -5.06
CA VAL A 168 -7.58 -2.04 -5.56
C VAL A 168 -8.66 -3.07 -5.24
N LEU A 169 -9.18 -3.72 -6.27
CA LEU A 169 -10.13 -4.81 -6.13
C LEU A 169 -9.46 -6.13 -6.57
N HIS A 170 -9.60 -7.16 -5.75
CA HIS A 170 -9.07 -8.50 -6.04
C HIS A 170 -10.19 -9.42 -6.49
N MET A 171 -9.98 -10.11 -7.61
CA MET A 171 -10.89 -11.16 -8.08
C MET A 171 -10.43 -12.51 -7.55
N VAL A 172 -11.24 -13.12 -6.68
CA VAL A 172 -10.99 -14.43 -6.09
C VAL A 172 -12.03 -15.41 -6.61
N ARG A 173 -11.56 -16.49 -7.21
CA ARG A 173 -12.45 -17.54 -7.72
C ARG A 173 -12.61 -18.65 -6.69
N SER A 174 -13.85 -18.99 -6.38
CA SER A 174 -14.21 -20.02 -5.39
C SER A 174 -13.73 -21.43 -5.75
N ARG A 175 -13.52 -21.75 -7.03
CA ARG A 175 -12.93 -23.03 -7.49
C ARG A 175 -11.96 -22.82 -8.65
N PRO A 176 -10.76 -23.44 -8.63
CA PRO A 176 -9.92 -23.52 -9.81
C PRO A 176 -10.64 -24.31 -10.91
N PHE A 177 -10.33 -23.99 -12.17
CA PHE A 177 -10.80 -24.79 -13.32
C PHE A 177 -10.49 -26.26 -13.04
N SER A 178 -11.51 -27.12 -12.99
CA SER A 178 -11.27 -28.55 -13.11
C SER A 178 -10.67 -28.77 -14.50
N LYS A 179 -9.35 -28.96 -14.57
CA LYS A 179 -8.67 -29.57 -15.73
C LYS A 179 -9.05 -31.05 -15.80
N SER A 180 -10.35 -31.37 -15.76
CA SER A 180 -10.79 -32.69 -16.17
C SER A 180 -10.61 -32.72 -17.67
N SER A 181 -9.56 -33.41 -18.08
CA SER A 181 -9.33 -33.92 -19.43
C SER A 181 -10.62 -34.34 -20.11
N CYS A 182 -10.61 -34.18 -21.43
CA CYS A 182 -11.65 -34.42 -22.42
C CYS A 182 -12.27 -35.83 -22.39
N PHE A 183 -12.83 -36.27 -21.27
CA PHE A 183 -13.60 -37.51 -21.22
C PHE A 183 -15.04 -37.19 -21.60
N PHE A 184 -15.45 -37.87 -22.67
CA PHE A 184 -16.71 -37.80 -23.39
C PHE A 184 -17.93 -37.46 -22.51
N PRO A 185 -18.86 -36.60 -22.98
CA PRO A 185 -20.07 -36.32 -22.23
C PRO A 185 -20.91 -37.60 -22.19
N LEU A 186 -20.96 -38.25 -21.03
CA LEU A 186 -21.96 -39.29 -20.77
C LEU A 186 -23.35 -38.65 -20.90
N PRO A 187 -24.26 -39.23 -21.72
CA PRO A 187 -25.59 -38.68 -21.90
C PRO A 187 -26.37 -38.83 -20.59
N GLY A 188 -26.63 -37.72 -19.91
CA GLY A 188 -27.55 -37.71 -18.76
C GLY A 188 -27.23 -36.75 -17.62
N ARG A 189 -26.04 -36.13 -17.54
CA ARG A 189 -25.78 -35.18 -16.44
C ARG A 189 -24.70 -34.14 -16.75
N VAL A 190 -25.04 -33.10 -17.51
CA VAL A 190 -24.24 -31.88 -17.51
C VAL A 190 -24.53 -31.14 -16.20
N GLN A 191 -23.80 -31.47 -15.13
CA GLN A 191 -23.77 -30.62 -13.95
C GLN A 191 -23.00 -29.36 -14.33
N PHE A 192 -23.73 -28.31 -14.71
CA PHE A 192 -23.15 -26.97 -14.79
C PHE A 192 -22.69 -26.59 -13.38
N THR A 193 -21.42 -26.83 -13.08
CA THR A 193 -20.84 -26.43 -11.80
C THR A 193 -20.89 -24.91 -11.78
N LYS A 194 -21.69 -24.33 -10.88
CA LYS A 194 -21.81 -22.87 -10.73
C LYS A 194 -20.46 -22.35 -10.26
N SER A 195 -19.75 -21.64 -11.13
CA SER A 195 -18.47 -21.00 -10.80
C SER A 195 -18.77 -19.60 -10.29
N TRP A 196 -18.48 -19.34 -9.02
CA TRP A 196 -18.55 -18.00 -8.43
C TRP A 196 -17.17 -17.36 -8.43
N THR A 197 -17.12 -16.11 -8.86
CA THR A 197 -15.96 -15.22 -8.73
C THR A 197 -16.39 -14.06 -7.83
N HIS A 198 -15.70 -13.90 -6.72
CA HIS A 198 -15.93 -12.81 -5.77
C HIS A 198 -14.92 -11.71 -6.07
N VAL A 199 -15.39 -10.48 -6.13
CA VAL A 199 -14.57 -9.27 -6.18
C VAL A 199 -14.53 -8.74 -4.76
N ILE A 200 -13.36 -8.75 -4.15
CA ILE A 200 -13.13 -8.26 -2.79
C ILE A 200 -12.32 -6.97 -2.83
N ASP A 201 -12.51 -6.10 -1.84
CA ASP A 201 -11.72 -4.88 -1.67
C ASP A 201 -10.37 -5.15 -0.97
N GLU A 202 -9.58 -4.09 -0.80
CA GLU A 202 -8.30 -4.07 -0.11
C GLU A 202 -8.35 -4.48 1.38
N THR A 203 -9.53 -4.39 2.01
CA THR A 203 -9.77 -4.84 3.38
C THR A 203 -10.32 -6.27 3.46
N GLY A 204 -10.57 -6.89 2.31
CA GLY A 204 -11.08 -8.26 2.18
C GLY A 204 -12.61 -8.38 2.20
N ASN A 205 -13.36 -7.28 2.13
CA ASN A 205 -14.82 -7.33 2.06
C ASN A 205 -15.29 -7.67 0.64
N GLU A 206 -16.33 -8.49 0.51
CA GLU A 206 -16.95 -8.76 -0.78
C GLU A 206 -17.72 -7.55 -1.29
N VAL A 207 -17.34 -7.09 -2.48
CA VAL A 207 -17.95 -5.96 -3.18
C VAL A 207 -18.95 -6.45 -4.23
N ILE A 208 -18.59 -7.50 -4.97
CA ILE A 208 -19.41 -8.07 -6.05
C ILE A 208 -19.23 -9.59 -6.07
N SER A 209 -20.32 -10.35 -6.25
CA SER A 209 -20.25 -11.77 -6.63
C SER A 209 -20.78 -11.99 -8.04
N LEU A 210 -19.95 -12.64 -8.87
CA LEU A 210 -20.24 -12.95 -10.26
C LEU A 210 -20.43 -14.46 -10.42
N GLN A 211 -21.62 -14.88 -10.85
CA GLN A 211 -21.86 -16.25 -11.28
C GLN A 211 -21.58 -16.40 -12.77
N MET A 212 -20.50 -17.10 -13.10
CA MET A 212 -20.16 -17.38 -14.48
C MET A 212 -20.87 -18.66 -14.96
N ARG A 213 -21.41 -18.61 -16.18
CA ARG A 213 -21.93 -19.78 -16.89
C ARG A 213 -20.90 -20.26 -17.90
N TYR A 214 -20.73 -21.57 -18.00
CA TYR A 214 -19.90 -22.18 -19.03
C TYR A 214 -20.74 -22.38 -20.29
N SER A 215 -20.39 -21.71 -21.39
CA SER A 215 -20.78 -22.12 -22.73
C SER A 215 -19.73 -23.10 -23.24
N CYS A 216 -20.02 -24.40 -23.21
CA CYS A 216 -19.21 -25.36 -23.95
C CYS A 216 -19.46 -25.08 -25.44
N CYS A 217 -18.49 -24.51 -26.16
CA CYS A 217 -18.53 -24.55 -27.62
C CYS A 217 -18.24 -26.00 -28.02
N PRO A 218 -19.16 -26.71 -28.68
CA PRO A 218 -18.79 -27.96 -29.32
C PRO A 218 -17.79 -27.57 -30.41
N PHE A 219 -16.53 -27.96 -30.23
CA PHE A 219 -15.65 -28.14 -31.37
C PHE A 219 -16.30 -29.24 -32.22
N LEU A 220 -17.02 -28.82 -33.26
CA LEU A 220 -17.32 -29.70 -34.39
C LEU A 220 -15.97 -29.96 -35.06
N ALA A 221 -15.29 -31.01 -34.61
CA ALA A 221 -14.23 -31.63 -35.39
C ALA A 221 -14.92 -32.35 -36.56
N ASN A 222 -15.07 -31.63 -37.68
CA ASN A 222 -15.21 -32.26 -38.98
C ASN A 222 -13.80 -32.49 -39.51
N GLU A 223 -13.35 -33.73 -39.47
CA GLU A 223 -12.80 -34.53 -40.59
C GLU A 223 -12.21 -35.84 -40.05
#